data_AF-A0A817WP48-F1
#
_entry.id   AF-A0A817WP48-F1
#
_cell.length_a   1.000
_cell.length_b   1.000
_cell.length_c   1.000
_cell.angle_alpha   90.00
_cell.angle_beta   90.00
_cell.angle_gamma   90.00
#
_symmetry.space_group_name_H-M   'P 1'
#
loop_
_entity.id
_entity.type
_entity.pdbx_description
1 polymer ?
#
loop_
_entity_poly.entity_id
_entity_poly.type
_entity_poly.pdbx_seq_one_letter_code
_entity_poly.pdbx_strand_id
1 'polypeptide(L)'
;MLSEEEYYTALQKLHNIPSHLHGNNRQNYKQVLKKQIQEYEYNLKYGNFEPLPYIPYFVNNITTEQTLHQLIQASSSSSEFTLDTESINLYKKKNQPALIQIQVLLPCNLSLVMIVEMCHLPHHHTTRFTLIKQLFDIIFASNKTIYIWGSKDELFPFIIFNLFSREQLQSITTINLQHQFKLFWNQHHPRHHHISTSSNILEDRYEYLPKILTRAQFNIGLDPNLFNLDSAEKQYRQQLTKYALNDCLSMQRILIHMKNTKFEFSFEKIIKIPYDLMESVSSSDDEIMFSQLTPSIKRLTNDQNLNINKQEQFISTSTSENSNWKITSTNNSRSANQQHTQSTSEREHRYTHETQPVHEHKPEHKPQQLSMEERKRIHNRSCTLKQRKRLYRQEIVCENTDARFTTTKIKQLLRERNIEFSAINRSQSKLNKRTLYIGIKNINHMPRYEILTKYLFSTANYNRYSSDRHHRSNSRY
;
A
#
# COMPACT_ATOMS: atom_id res chain seq x y z
N MET A 1 3.03 -6.20 22.13
CA MET A 1 3.87 -7.41 22.18
C MET A 1 3.26 -8.38 23.16
N LEU A 2 3.49 -9.68 22.97
CA LEU A 2 3.08 -10.68 23.95
C LEU A 2 3.96 -10.55 25.20
N SER A 3 3.35 -10.62 26.38
CA SER A 3 4.06 -11.00 27.59
C SER A 3 4.56 -12.45 27.48
N GLU A 4 5.47 -12.86 28.36
CA GLU A 4 5.91 -14.25 28.45
C GLU A 4 4.73 -15.21 28.71
N GLU A 5 3.78 -14.80 29.55
CA GLU A 5 2.54 -15.55 29.80
C GLU A 5 1.67 -15.67 28.54
N GLU A 6 1.52 -14.58 27.78
CA GLU A 6 0.76 -14.58 26.53
C GLU A 6 1.44 -15.45 25.45
N TYR A 7 2.78 -15.52 25.45
CA TYR A 7 3.54 -16.44 24.59
C TYR A 7 3.27 -17.90 24.92
N TYR A 8 3.41 -18.31 26.19
CA TYR A 8 3.09 -19.69 26.60
C TYR A 8 1.62 -20.03 26.38
N THR A 9 0.72 -19.06 26.59
CA THR A 9 -0.71 -19.21 26.26
C THR A 9 -0.92 -19.44 24.77
N ALA A 10 -0.21 -18.71 23.90
CA ALA A 10 -0.29 -18.90 22.45
C ALA A 10 0.26 -20.28 22.02
N LEU A 11 1.37 -20.74 22.61
CA LEU A 11 1.90 -22.09 22.42
C LEU A 11 0.89 -23.16 22.83
N GLN A 12 0.29 -23.03 24.01
CA GLN A 12 -0.71 -23.98 24.50
C GLN A 12 -1.94 -24.02 23.58
N LYS A 13 -2.44 -22.85 23.14
CA LYS A 13 -3.54 -22.75 22.15
C LYS A 13 -3.17 -23.37 20.80
N LEU A 14 -1.90 -23.29 20.40
CA LEU A 14 -1.41 -23.87 19.14
C LEU A 14 -1.35 -25.40 19.21
N HIS A 15 -0.99 -25.96 20.37
CA HIS A 15 -1.05 -27.40 20.64
C HIS A 15 -2.50 -27.89 20.76
N ASN A 16 -3.36 -27.11 21.41
CA ASN A 16 -4.74 -27.46 21.72
C ASN A 16 -5.74 -26.66 20.87
N ILE A 17 -5.60 -26.72 19.53
CA ILE A 17 -6.51 -26.00 18.63
C ILE A 17 -7.94 -26.55 18.83
N PRO A 18 -8.95 -25.67 19.09
CA PRO A 18 -10.31 -26.13 19.34
C PRO A 18 -10.87 -27.00 18.22
N SER A 19 -11.45 -28.14 18.58
CA SER A 19 -11.96 -29.15 17.64
C SER A 19 -13.11 -28.64 16.77
N HIS A 20 -13.90 -27.69 17.28
CA HIS A 20 -15.02 -27.06 16.56
C HIS A 20 -14.57 -26.14 15.42
N LEU A 21 -13.29 -25.76 15.34
CA LEU A 21 -12.76 -25.01 14.20
C LEU A 21 -12.49 -25.99 13.06
N HIS A 22 -13.16 -25.78 11.93
CA HIS A 22 -13.02 -26.61 10.73
C HIS A 22 -12.48 -25.81 9.54
N GLY A 23 -11.85 -26.52 8.60
CA GLY A 23 -11.37 -25.98 7.32
C GLY A 23 -10.48 -24.74 7.45
N ASN A 24 -10.84 -23.69 6.72
CA ASN A 24 -10.07 -22.45 6.63
C ASN A 24 -9.95 -21.71 7.98
N ASN A 25 -10.99 -21.75 8.82
CA ASN A 25 -10.97 -21.06 10.12
C ASN A 25 -9.91 -21.65 11.05
N ARG A 26 -9.77 -22.98 11.05
CA ARG A 26 -8.72 -23.68 11.80
C ARG A 26 -7.33 -23.31 11.31
N GLN A 27 -7.15 -23.22 9.99
CA GLN A 27 -5.86 -22.84 9.39
C GLN A 27 -5.49 -21.40 9.72
N ASN A 28 -6.43 -20.47 9.58
CA ASN A 28 -6.23 -19.05 9.91
C ASN A 28 -5.87 -18.90 11.40
N TYR A 29 -6.61 -19.54 12.30
CA TYR A 29 -6.32 -19.51 13.73
C TYR A 29 -4.91 -20.04 14.05
N LYS A 30 -4.53 -21.17 13.45
CA LYS A 30 -3.18 -21.74 13.57
C LYS A 30 -2.09 -20.78 13.07
N GLN A 31 -2.35 -20.08 11.97
CA GLN A 31 -1.42 -19.10 11.40
C GLN A 31 -1.25 -17.89 12.32
N VAL A 32 -2.34 -17.36 12.87
CA VAL A 32 -2.32 -16.23 13.83
C VAL A 32 -1.48 -16.59 15.07
N LEU A 33 -1.70 -17.77 15.66
CA LEU A 33 -0.92 -18.21 16.82
C LEU A 33 0.56 -18.41 16.50
N LYS A 34 0.87 -19.06 15.36
CA LYS A 34 2.26 -19.21 14.91
C LYS A 34 2.94 -17.86 14.70
N LYS A 35 2.22 -16.88 14.15
CA LYS A 35 2.73 -15.53 13.96
C LYS A 35 3.05 -14.87 15.31
N GLN A 36 2.13 -14.96 16.26
CA GLN A 36 2.31 -14.47 17.64
C GLN A 36 3.57 -15.05 18.31
N ILE A 37 3.74 -16.37 18.24
CA ILE A 37 4.90 -17.07 18.78
C ILE A 37 6.19 -16.62 18.09
N GLN A 38 6.20 -16.58 16.76
CA GLN A 38 7.37 -16.15 15.98
C GLN A 38 7.78 -14.70 16.26
N GLU A 39 6.81 -13.79 16.42
CA GLU A 39 7.08 -12.40 16.77
C GLU A 39 7.72 -12.28 18.15
N TYR A 40 7.25 -13.06 19.13
CA TYR A 40 7.87 -13.10 20.46
C TYR A 40 9.29 -13.69 20.43
N GLU A 41 9.50 -14.85 19.80
CA GLU A 41 10.83 -15.46 19.63
C GLU A 41 11.80 -14.51 18.92
N TYR A 42 11.32 -13.78 17.92
CA TYR A 42 12.10 -12.79 17.22
C TYR A 42 12.54 -11.66 18.15
N ASN A 43 11.60 -11.09 18.92
CA ASN A 43 11.93 -10.01 19.85
C ASN A 43 12.87 -10.47 20.97
N LEU A 44 12.79 -11.73 21.43
CA LEU A 44 13.78 -12.31 22.33
C LEU A 44 15.18 -12.35 21.71
N LYS A 45 15.28 -12.71 20.43
CA LYS A 45 16.57 -12.87 19.74
C LYS A 45 17.23 -11.54 19.37
N TYR A 46 16.45 -10.55 18.97
CA TYR A 46 16.97 -9.29 18.42
C TYR A 46 16.72 -8.07 19.32
N GLY A 47 16.15 -8.30 20.50
CA GLY A 47 15.69 -7.23 21.38
C GLY A 47 14.37 -6.61 20.93
N ASN A 48 13.72 -5.93 21.86
CA ASN A 48 12.55 -5.13 21.57
C ASN A 48 12.96 -3.97 20.65
N PHE A 49 12.19 -3.76 19.59
CA PHE A 49 12.32 -2.54 18.83
C PHE A 49 11.58 -1.43 19.56
N GLU A 50 12.34 -0.51 20.11
CA GLU A 50 11.83 0.78 20.54
C GLU A 50 11.88 1.70 19.32
N PRO A 51 10.72 2.09 18.76
CA PRO A 51 10.71 3.04 17.67
C PRO A 51 11.39 4.33 18.14
N LEU A 52 12.10 4.97 17.23
CA LEU A 52 12.62 6.30 17.49
C LEU A 52 11.46 7.23 17.87
N PRO A 53 11.67 8.17 18.80
CA PRO A 53 10.67 9.19 19.08
C PRO A 53 10.19 9.82 17.78
N TYR A 54 8.88 9.82 17.57
CA TYR A 54 8.28 10.36 16.36
C TYR A 54 7.04 11.18 16.65
N ILE A 55 6.81 12.16 15.77
CA ILE A 55 5.64 13.01 15.78
C ILE A 55 4.83 12.70 14.51
N PRO A 56 3.58 12.24 14.64
CA PRO A 56 2.71 12.02 13.50
C PRO A 56 2.09 13.35 13.04
N TYR A 57 2.12 13.60 11.73
CA TYR A 57 1.46 14.73 11.08
C TYR A 57 0.50 14.21 10.03
N PHE A 58 -0.73 14.72 10.05
CA PHE A 58 -1.71 14.47 9.00
C PHE A 58 -1.67 15.63 7.99
N VAL A 59 -1.51 15.29 6.71
CA VAL A 59 -1.43 16.25 5.61
C VAL A 59 -2.69 16.12 4.76
N ASN A 60 -3.58 17.10 4.87
CA ASN A 60 -4.91 17.15 4.28
C ASN A 60 -5.41 18.61 4.15
N ASN A 61 -6.71 18.80 3.92
CA ASN A 61 -7.38 20.07 3.70
C ASN A 61 -7.59 20.91 4.98
N ILE A 62 -7.26 20.41 6.16
CA ILE A 62 -7.29 21.17 7.43
C ILE A 62 -5.89 21.46 7.98
N THR A 63 -4.83 20.86 7.42
CA THR A 63 -3.44 21.20 7.77
C THR A 63 -3.19 22.70 7.57
N THR A 64 -2.56 23.33 8.55
CA THR A 64 -2.25 24.77 8.53
C THR A 64 -1.00 25.05 7.71
N GLU A 65 -0.88 26.26 7.16
CA GLU A 65 0.31 26.69 6.42
C GLU A 65 1.57 26.67 7.29
N GLN A 66 1.45 27.07 8.56
CA GLN A 66 2.54 26.99 9.54
C GLN A 66 3.08 25.56 9.69
N THR A 67 2.19 24.57 9.87
CA THR A 67 2.59 23.16 9.93
C THR A 67 3.26 22.72 8.64
N LEU A 68 2.74 23.12 7.47
CA LEU A 68 3.36 22.79 6.18
C LEU A 68 4.77 23.40 6.03
N HIS A 69 4.98 24.63 6.48
CA HIS A 69 6.32 25.25 6.49
C HIS A 69 7.29 24.49 7.41
N GLN A 70 6.85 24.05 8.59
CA GLN A 70 7.67 23.22 9.48
C GLN A 70 8.05 21.88 8.83
N LEU A 71 7.09 21.22 8.16
CA LEU A 71 7.34 19.97 7.44
C LEU A 71 8.31 20.15 6.26
N ILE A 72 8.19 21.26 5.53
CA ILE A 72 9.11 21.65 4.46
C ILE A 72 10.53 21.84 5.01
N GLN A 73 10.67 22.56 6.12
CA GLN A 73 11.97 22.78 6.76
C GLN A 73 12.61 21.48 7.24
N ALA A 74 11.84 20.61 7.91
CA ALA A 74 12.31 19.31 8.37
C ALA A 74 12.68 18.38 7.20
N SER A 75 11.90 18.37 6.12
CA SER A 75 12.20 17.55 4.93
C SER A 75 13.42 18.07 4.17
N SER A 76 13.65 19.38 4.19
CA SER A 76 14.81 19.99 3.52
C SER A 76 16.13 19.54 4.14
N SER A 77 16.18 19.36 5.47
CA SER A 77 17.38 18.97 6.21
C SER A 77 17.67 17.46 6.17
N SER A 78 16.71 16.62 5.78
CA SER A 78 16.89 15.18 5.66
C SER A 78 17.35 14.76 4.26
N SER A 79 18.20 13.74 4.16
CA SER A 79 18.60 13.10 2.89
C SER A 79 17.91 11.76 2.64
N GLU A 80 17.22 11.20 3.63
CA GLU A 80 16.69 9.85 3.62
C GLU A 80 15.22 9.81 4.06
N PHE A 81 14.39 9.14 3.28
CA PHE A 81 12.97 8.98 3.55
C PHE A 81 12.57 7.52 3.44
N THR A 82 11.63 7.06 4.26
CA THR A 82 10.89 5.83 3.96
C THR A 82 9.51 6.18 3.43
N LEU A 83 8.99 5.37 2.51
CA LEU A 83 7.70 5.60 1.91
C LEU A 83 6.93 4.29 1.76
N ASP A 84 5.65 4.35 2.09
CA ASP A 84 4.67 3.32 1.78
C ASP A 84 3.40 3.95 1.19
N THR A 85 2.56 3.16 0.53
CA THR A 85 1.31 3.63 -0.04
C THR A 85 0.16 2.67 0.22
N GLU A 86 -1.03 3.23 0.42
CA GLU A 86 -2.25 2.44 0.51
C GLU A 86 -3.23 2.83 -0.60
N SER A 87 -3.80 1.80 -1.24
CA SER A 87 -4.78 1.93 -2.31
C SER A 87 -6.04 1.14 -2.01
N ILE A 88 -7.20 1.75 -2.25
CA ILE A 88 -8.49 1.10 -2.05
C ILE A 88 -8.95 0.40 -3.32
N ASN A 89 -9.57 -0.76 -3.14
CA ASN A 89 -10.29 -1.46 -4.21
C ASN A 89 -11.78 -1.16 -4.08
N LEU A 90 -12.27 -0.16 -4.82
CA LEU A 90 -13.69 0.11 -4.92
C LEU A 90 -14.32 -0.76 -6.01
N TYR A 91 -15.62 -1.05 -5.88
CA TYR A 91 -16.35 -1.83 -6.87
C TYR A 91 -16.16 -1.21 -8.27
N LYS A 92 -15.51 -1.97 -9.18
CA LYS A 92 -15.08 -1.59 -10.55
C LYS A 92 -13.85 -0.67 -10.70
N LYS A 93 -13.41 0.06 -9.67
CA LYS A 93 -12.17 0.85 -9.68
C LYS A 93 -11.09 0.14 -8.85
N LYS A 94 -10.18 -0.54 -9.53
CA LYS A 94 -9.04 -1.18 -8.87
C LYS A 94 -7.99 -0.14 -8.52
N ASN A 95 -7.38 -0.29 -7.35
CA ASN A 95 -6.22 0.48 -6.89
C ASN A 95 -6.42 2.00 -6.96
N GLN A 96 -7.52 2.51 -6.42
CA GLN A 96 -7.65 3.96 -6.25
C GLN A 96 -6.67 4.41 -5.14
N PRO A 97 -5.78 5.36 -5.42
CA PRO A 97 -4.82 5.84 -4.43
C PRO A 97 -5.55 6.53 -3.27
N ALA A 98 -5.15 6.23 -2.03
CA ALA A 98 -5.83 6.74 -0.84
C ALA A 98 -4.88 7.40 0.17
N LEU A 99 -3.71 6.81 0.40
CA LEU A 99 -2.75 7.25 1.41
C LEU A 99 -1.32 7.17 0.88
N ILE A 100 -0.50 8.14 1.23
CA ILE A 100 0.96 8.00 1.19
C ILE A 100 1.46 8.17 2.62
N GLN A 101 2.19 7.19 3.14
CA GLN A 101 2.90 7.30 4.40
C GLN A 101 4.38 7.65 4.13
N ILE A 102 4.87 8.73 4.72
CA ILE A 102 6.26 9.18 4.54
C ILE A 102 6.90 9.35 5.91
N GLN A 103 8.03 8.69 6.14
CA GLN A 103 8.86 8.95 7.31
C GLN A 103 10.10 9.74 6.89
N VAL A 104 10.29 10.90 7.52
CA VAL A 104 11.51 11.70 7.39
C VAL A 104 12.51 11.18 8.43
N LEU A 105 13.65 10.66 7.98
CA LEU A 105 14.71 10.20 8.87
C LEU A 105 15.63 11.39 9.19
N LEU A 106 15.58 11.87 10.43
CA LEU A 106 16.36 13.03 10.86
C LEU A 106 17.67 12.59 11.55
N PRO A 107 18.69 13.47 11.60
CA PRO A 107 19.83 13.27 12.47
C PRO A 107 19.42 13.07 13.94
N CYS A 108 20.33 12.51 14.75
CA CYS A 108 20.14 12.30 16.18
C CYS A 108 19.01 11.32 16.57
N ASN A 109 18.72 10.34 15.70
CA ASN A 109 17.73 9.30 15.97
C ASN A 109 16.30 9.83 16.24
N LEU A 110 15.91 10.92 15.57
CA LEU A 110 14.54 11.41 15.56
C LEU A 110 13.89 11.10 14.21
N SER A 111 12.57 10.97 14.19
CA SER A 111 11.84 10.85 12.93
C SER A 111 10.52 11.58 12.96
N LEU A 112 10.06 11.98 11.79
CA LEU A 112 8.75 12.58 11.60
C LEU A 112 7.96 11.66 10.67
N VAL A 113 6.70 11.38 11.01
CA VAL A 113 5.83 10.55 10.17
C VAL A 113 4.72 11.41 9.61
N MET A 114 4.65 11.52 8.29
CA MET A 114 3.58 12.20 7.55
C MET A 114 2.61 11.16 7.00
N ILE A 115 1.32 11.38 7.27
CA ILE A 115 0.21 10.62 6.69
C ILE A 115 -0.49 11.57 5.72
N VAL A 116 -0.26 11.39 4.42
CA VAL A 116 -0.81 12.24 3.36
C VAL A 116 -2.11 11.62 2.84
N GLU A 117 -3.22 12.30 3.11
CA GLU A 117 -4.57 11.80 2.85
C GLU A 117 -5.05 12.26 1.48
N MET A 118 -4.77 11.47 0.45
CA MET A 118 -4.93 11.90 -0.95
C MET A 118 -6.36 12.33 -1.30
N CYS A 119 -7.37 11.66 -0.72
CA CYS A 119 -8.78 11.99 -0.95
C CYS A 119 -9.25 13.26 -0.23
N HIS A 120 -8.42 13.83 0.65
CA HIS A 120 -8.75 14.98 1.50
C HIS A 120 -7.76 16.12 1.31
N LEU A 121 -7.06 16.19 0.17
CA LEU A 121 -6.17 17.30 -0.13
C LEU A 121 -6.94 18.62 -0.35
N PRO A 122 -6.33 19.78 -0.07
CA PRO A 122 -6.93 21.07 -0.38
C PRO A 122 -7.03 21.28 -1.91
N HIS A 123 -7.86 22.23 -2.35
CA HIS A 123 -8.00 22.54 -3.77
C HIS A 123 -6.69 23.03 -4.40
N HIS A 124 -6.46 22.67 -5.67
CA HIS A 124 -5.21 22.93 -6.41
C HIS A 124 -4.75 24.40 -6.46
N HIS A 125 -5.68 25.35 -6.36
CA HIS A 125 -5.38 26.78 -6.43
C HIS A 125 -5.08 27.43 -5.07
N THR A 126 -5.09 26.64 -3.99
CA THR A 126 -4.85 27.17 -2.64
C THR A 126 -3.36 27.23 -2.33
N THR A 127 -2.96 28.19 -1.49
CA THR A 127 -1.60 28.29 -0.94
C THR A 127 -1.19 26.99 -0.26
N ARG A 128 -2.08 26.38 0.53
CA ARG A 128 -1.84 25.09 1.18
C ARG A 128 -1.51 23.97 0.20
N PHE A 129 -2.25 23.85 -0.90
CA PHE A 129 -1.91 22.86 -1.94
C PHE A 129 -0.53 23.13 -2.55
N THR A 130 -0.20 24.40 -2.79
CA THR A 130 1.12 24.80 -3.31
C THR A 130 2.24 24.41 -2.35
N LEU A 131 2.05 24.61 -1.04
CA LEU A 131 3.01 24.19 -0.01
C LEU A 131 3.13 22.66 0.07
N ILE A 132 2.03 21.91 -0.03
CA ILE A 132 2.07 20.44 -0.09
C ILE A 132 2.85 19.99 -1.32
N LYS A 133 2.63 20.62 -2.48
CA LYS A 133 3.40 20.32 -3.70
C LYS A 133 4.89 20.61 -3.50
N GLN A 134 5.24 21.77 -2.95
CA GLN A 134 6.63 22.12 -2.62
C GLN A 134 7.28 21.11 -1.68
N LEU A 135 6.52 20.62 -0.68
CA LEU A 135 6.98 19.56 0.22
C LEU A 135 7.34 18.28 -0.56
N PHE A 136 6.49 17.84 -1.50
CA PHE A 136 6.80 16.69 -2.36
C PHE A 136 7.98 16.96 -3.31
N ASP A 137 8.12 18.17 -3.83
CA ASP A 137 9.27 18.57 -4.64
C ASP A 137 10.60 18.40 -3.89
N ILE A 138 10.61 18.71 -2.59
CA ILE A 138 11.77 18.54 -1.72
C ILE A 138 12.04 17.07 -1.40
N ILE A 139 11.00 16.30 -1.05
CA ILE A 139 11.13 14.87 -0.70
C ILE A 139 11.60 14.08 -1.92
N PHE A 140 11.08 14.39 -3.11
CA PHE A 140 11.39 13.73 -4.38
C PHE A 140 12.49 14.46 -5.18
N ALA A 141 13.33 15.24 -4.51
CA ALA A 141 14.52 15.79 -5.14
C ALA A 141 15.53 14.66 -5.47
N SER A 142 16.24 14.80 -6.59
CA SER A 142 17.15 13.76 -7.11
C SER A 142 18.35 13.44 -6.20
N ASN A 143 18.69 14.36 -5.29
CA ASN A 143 19.73 14.18 -4.29
C ASN A 143 19.25 13.47 -3.00
N LYS A 144 17.98 13.08 -2.93
CA LYS A 144 17.40 12.33 -1.80
C LYS A 144 17.36 10.84 -2.10
N THR A 145 17.39 10.03 -1.06
CA THR A 145 17.20 8.57 -1.15
C THR A 145 15.87 8.18 -0.52
N ILE A 146 15.05 7.47 -1.28
CA ILE A 146 13.73 7.02 -0.82
C ILE A 146 13.71 5.49 -0.73
N TYR A 147 13.52 4.97 0.47
CA TYR A 147 13.33 3.56 0.74
C TYR A 147 11.83 3.25 0.67
N ILE A 148 11.40 2.58 -0.39
CA ILE A 148 9.99 2.28 -0.63
C ILE A 148 9.72 0.84 -0.22
N TRP A 149 8.65 0.60 0.54
CA TRP A 149 8.15 -0.76 0.73
C TRP A 149 7.33 -1.19 -0.48
N GLY A 150 7.95 -1.93 -1.39
CA GLY A 150 7.32 -2.35 -2.66
C GLY A 150 8.00 -1.70 -3.86
N SER A 151 7.30 -1.69 -4.99
CA SER A 151 7.84 -1.10 -6.23
C SER A 151 7.60 0.40 -6.28
N LYS A 152 8.55 1.17 -6.83
CA LYS A 152 8.32 2.57 -7.21
C LYS A 152 7.11 2.72 -8.14
N ASP A 153 6.76 1.68 -8.89
CA ASP A 153 5.61 1.70 -9.79
C ASP A 153 4.27 1.96 -9.05
N GLU A 154 4.22 1.68 -7.75
CA GLU A 154 3.04 1.91 -6.90
C GLU A 154 2.71 3.41 -6.73
N LEU A 155 3.67 4.30 -7.01
CA LEU A 155 3.47 5.75 -7.00
C LEU A 155 2.83 6.30 -8.28
N PHE A 156 2.88 5.59 -9.42
CA PHE A 156 2.33 6.12 -10.68
C PHE A 156 0.84 6.47 -10.61
N PRO A 157 -0.04 5.66 -9.97
CA PRO A 157 -1.44 6.02 -9.78
C PRO A 157 -1.65 7.36 -9.03
N PHE A 158 -0.70 7.79 -8.20
CA PHE A 158 -0.81 9.01 -7.40
C PHE A 158 -0.45 10.30 -8.17
N ILE A 159 0.11 10.19 -9.38
CA ILE A 159 0.43 11.37 -10.23
C ILE A 159 -0.83 12.20 -10.54
N ILE A 160 -2.02 11.57 -10.56
CA ILE A 160 -3.29 12.26 -10.81
C ILE A 160 -3.59 13.40 -9.82
N PHE A 161 -2.95 13.40 -8.65
CA PHE A 161 -3.11 14.44 -7.64
C PHE A 161 -2.18 15.65 -7.87
N ASN A 162 -1.34 15.64 -8.90
CA ASN A 162 -0.43 16.73 -9.28
C ASN A 162 0.54 17.18 -8.18
N LEU A 163 0.87 16.29 -7.23
CA LEU A 163 1.88 16.54 -6.20
C LEU A 163 3.31 16.31 -6.69
N PHE A 164 3.48 15.44 -7.69
CA PHE A 164 4.75 15.13 -8.33
C PHE A 164 4.48 14.62 -9.76
N SER A 165 5.51 14.65 -10.61
CA SER A 165 5.40 14.24 -12.02
C SER A 165 6.01 12.86 -12.30
N ARG A 166 5.74 12.33 -13.51
CA ARG A 166 6.37 11.08 -13.98
C ARG A 166 7.89 11.24 -14.11
N GLU A 167 8.35 12.37 -14.60
CA GLU A 167 9.77 12.69 -14.82
C GLU A 167 10.49 12.78 -13.47
N GLN A 168 9.83 13.35 -12.47
CA GLN A 168 10.33 13.36 -11.10
C GLN A 168 10.47 11.94 -10.54
N LEU A 169 9.45 11.08 -10.67
CA LEU A 169 9.56 9.66 -10.26
C LEU A 169 10.66 8.90 -11.02
N GLN A 170 10.96 9.27 -12.26
CA GLN A 170 12.04 8.65 -13.02
C GLN A 170 13.42 9.11 -12.56
N SER A 171 13.55 10.33 -12.06
CA SER A 171 14.82 10.92 -11.65
C SER A 171 15.21 10.67 -10.18
N ILE A 172 14.25 10.31 -9.32
CA ILE A 172 14.54 9.96 -7.92
C ILE A 172 15.34 8.66 -7.77
N THR A 173 16.19 8.64 -6.75
CA THR A 173 16.89 7.43 -6.30
C THR A 173 16.00 6.67 -5.32
N THR A 174 15.52 5.50 -5.75
CA THR A 174 14.68 4.63 -4.91
C THR A 174 15.35 3.31 -4.59
N ILE A 175 15.11 2.82 -3.38
CA ILE A 175 15.50 1.48 -2.94
C ILE A 175 14.22 0.72 -2.60
N ASN A 176 13.98 -0.39 -3.28
CA ASN A 176 12.90 -1.32 -2.93
C ASN A 176 13.28 -2.07 -1.65
N LEU A 177 12.88 -1.53 -0.50
CA LEU A 177 13.26 -2.04 0.82
C LEU A 177 12.75 -3.47 1.05
N GLN A 178 11.58 -3.80 0.52
CA GLN A 178 11.01 -5.14 0.59
C GLN A 178 11.91 -6.17 -0.10
N HIS A 179 12.41 -5.86 -1.30
CA HIS A 179 13.32 -6.72 -2.03
C HIS A 179 14.67 -6.85 -1.32
N GLN A 180 15.27 -5.74 -0.89
CA GLN A 180 16.55 -5.75 -0.18
C GLN A 180 16.46 -6.54 1.13
N PHE A 181 15.37 -6.37 1.88
CA PHE A 181 15.14 -7.12 3.11
C PHE A 181 15.02 -8.63 2.86
N LYS A 182 14.37 -9.04 1.77
CA LYS A 182 14.30 -10.45 1.38
C LYS A 182 15.68 -11.05 1.11
N LEU A 183 16.56 -10.31 0.45
CA LEU A 183 17.95 -10.74 0.20
C LEU A 183 18.72 -10.86 1.51
N PHE A 184 18.72 -9.79 2.32
CA PHE A 184 19.31 -9.76 3.66
C PHE A 184 18.87 -10.96 4.50
N TRP A 185 17.55 -11.18 4.57
CA TRP A 185 16.98 -12.26 5.36
C TRP A 185 17.47 -13.64 4.92
N ASN A 186 17.48 -13.92 3.61
CA ASN A 186 17.93 -15.20 3.08
C ASN A 186 19.42 -15.45 3.35
N GLN A 187 20.24 -14.40 3.42
CA GLN A 187 21.67 -14.49 3.72
C GLN A 187 21.94 -14.84 5.19
N HIS A 188 21.20 -14.23 6.12
CA HIS A 188 21.37 -14.45 7.56
C HIS A 188 20.59 -15.64 8.11
N HIS A 189 19.59 -16.12 7.37
CA HIS A 189 18.77 -17.27 7.70
C HIS A 189 18.73 -18.26 6.54
N PRO A 190 19.89 -18.82 6.15
CA PRO A 190 19.95 -19.79 5.08
C PRO A 190 19.00 -20.94 5.43
N ARG A 191 18.01 -21.16 4.57
CA ARG A 191 17.07 -22.26 4.76
C ARG A 191 17.91 -23.54 4.76
N HIS A 192 17.96 -24.25 5.89
CA HIS A 192 18.37 -25.65 5.85
C HIS A 192 17.45 -26.31 4.83
N HIS A 193 18.03 -26.75 3.71
CA HIS A 193 17.37 -27.28 2.53
C HIS A 193 16.63 -28.59 2.86
N HIS A 194 15.56 -28.53 3.65
CA HIS A 194 14.56 -29.57 3.63
C HIS A 194 13.69 -29.34 2.39
N ILE A 195 14.02 -30.12 1.36
CA ILE A 195 13.38 -30.24 0.05
C ILE A 195 11.91 -30.63 0.24
N SER A 196 11.07 -29.68 0.64
CA SER A 196 9.63 -29.79 0.50
C SER A 196 9.18 -28.71 -0.47
N THR A 197 8.64 -29.16 -1.59
CA THR A 197 8.33 -28.43 -2.83
C THR A 197 7.19 -27.41 -2.68
N SER A 198 6.93 -26.90 -1.48
CA SER A 198 5.94 -25.87 -1.18
C SER A 198 6.62 -24.54 -0.81
N SER A 199 7.38 -23.98 -1.75
CA SER A 199 8.21 -22.78 -1.57
C SER A 199 7.46 -21.45 -1.43
N ASN A 200 6.13 -21.42 -1.59
CA ASN A 200 5.35 -20.18 -1.61
C ASN A 200 4.69 -19.82 -0.26
N ILE A 201 4.81 -20.67 0.78
CA ILE A 201 4.13 -20.45 2.08
C ILE A 201 5.00 -19.65 3.07
N LEU A 202 6.30 -19.51 2.78
CA LEU A 202 7.25 -18.81 3.67
C LEU A 202 7.47 -17.34 3.29
N GLU A 203 7.13 -16.90 2.08
CA GLU A 203 7.21 -15.47 1.71
C GLU A 203 6.22 -14.60 2.50
N ASP A 204 5.10 -15.16 2.97
CA ASP A 204 4.13 -14.48 3.82
C ASP A 204 4.44 -14.57 5.33
N ARG A 205 5.54 -15.22 5.76
CA ARG A 205 5.85 -15.36 7.21
C ARG A 205 6.67 -14.22 7.80
N TYR A 206 7.13 -13.28 6.99
CA TYR A 206 7.95 -12.16 7.43
C TYR A 206 7.14 -10.86 7.42
N GLU A 207 6.03 -10.87 8.15
CA GLU A 207 5.14 -9.71 8.30
C GLU A 207 5.65 -8.81 9.43
N TYR A 208 6.77 -8.12 9.18
CA TYR A 208 7.10 -6.91 9.94
C TYR A 208 5.98 -5.88 9.80
N LEU A 209 5.31 -5.91 8.65
CA LEU A 209 4.12 -5.13 8.37
C LEU A 209 2.89 -6.03 8.53
N PRO A 210 1.99 -5.74 9.49
CA PRO A 210 0.71 -6.44 9.55
C PRO A 210 -0.04 -6.25 8.22
N LYS A 211 -0.65 -7.29 7.66
CA LYS A 211 -1.49 -7.16 6.44
C LYS A 211 -2.99 -7.11 6.71
N ILE A 212 -3.38 -6.96 7.99
CA ILE A 212 -4.77 -7.08 8.45
C ILE A 212 -5.65 -5.98 7.82
N LEU A 213 -5.06 -4.81 7.56
CA LEU A 213 -5.78 -3.62 7.10
C LEU A 213 -5.31 -3.10 5.73
N THR A 214 -4.49 -3.84 4.98
CA THR A 214 -4.01 -3.47 3.62
C THR A 214 -5.14 -3.28 2.59
N ARG A 215 -6.38 -3.65 2.93
CA ARG A 215 -7.57 -3.46 2.08
C ARG A 215 -8.65 -2.63 2.78
N ALA A 216 -8.30 -1.97 3.87
CA ALA A 216 -9.18 -1.08 4.58
C ALA A 216 -9.56 0.15 3.73
N GLN A 217 -10.60 0.85 4.14
CA GLN A 217 -11.09 2.04 3.46
C GLN A 217 -10.32 3.28 3.94
N PHE A 218 -9.10 3.49 3.44
CA PHE A 218 -8.27 4.64 3.84
C PHE A 218 -8.78 6.00 3.34
N ASN A 219 -9.74 6.02 2.41
CA ASN A 219 -10.36 7.26 1.93
C ASN A 219 -11.29 7.94 2.95
N ILE A 220 -11.57 7.32 4.12
CA ILE A 220 -12.37 7.96 5.18
C ILE A 220 -11.63 9.11 5.89
N GLY A 221 -10.32 9.27 5.63
CA GLY A 221 -9.44 10.17 6.38
C GLY A 221 -9.08 9.58 7.74
N LEU A 222 -7.82 9.69 8.11
CA LEU A 222 -7.20 9.21 9.35
C LEU A 222 -7.03 10.32 10.41
N ASP A 223 -7.02 11.58 10.01
CA ASP A 223 -6.94 12.73 10.91
C ASP A 223 -8.19 12.79 11.82
N PRO A 224 -8.03 12.76 13.15
CA PRO A 224 -9.17 12.82 14.07
C PRO A 224 -9.97 14.12 13.98
N ASN A 225 -9.37 15.21 13.48
CA ASN A 225 -10.01 16.52 13.41
C ASN A 225 -10.76 16.77 12.09
N LEU A 226 -10.66 15.86 11.12
CA LEU A 226 -11.22 16.05 9.78
C LEU A 226 -12.74 16.08 9.77
N PHE A 227 -13.38 15.21 10.57
CA PHE A 227 -14.83 15.05 10.63
C PHE A 227 -15.28 14.72 12.06
N ASN A 228 -16.47 15.19 12.43
CA ASN A 228 -17.15 14.72 13.63
C ASN A 228 -17.71 13.32 13.40
N LEU A 229 -17.01 12.32 13.95
CA LEU A 229 -17.37 10.91 13.83
C LEU A 229 -18.03 10.35 15.10
N ASP A 230 -18.81 9.28 14.93
CA ASP A 230 -19.33 8.49 16.04
C ASP A 230 -18.20 7.69 16.74
N SER A 231 -18.52 7.03 17.85
CA SER A 231 -17.53 6.29 18.65
C SER A 231 -16.93 5.09 17.92
N ALA A 232 -17.71 4.40 17.07
CA ALA A 232 -17.25 3.21 16.34
C ALA A 232 -16.33 3.60 15.19
N GLU A 233 -16.69 4.63 14.43
CA GLU A 233 -15.86 5.19 13.35
C GLU A 233 -14.56 5.79 13.90
N LYS A 234 -14.59 6.47 15.06
CA LYS A 234 -13.39 6.94 15.75
C LYS A 234 -12.45 5.80 16.10
N GLN A 235 -12.97 4.70 16.66
CA GLN A 235 -12.16 3.52 16.97
C GLN A 235 -11.57 2.88 15.71
N TYR A 236 -12.36 2.75 14.65
CA TYR A 236 -11.87 2.22 13.38
C TYR A 236 -10.76 3.09 12.79
N ARG A 237 -10.95 4.42 12.77
CA ARG A 237 -9.94 5.39 12.35
C ARG A 237 -8.65 5.25 13.16
N GLN A 238 -8.75 5.17 14.50
CA GLN A 238 -7.58 4.94 15.36
C GLN A 238 -6.84 3.65 15.03
N GLN A 239 -7.54 2.58 14.66
CA GLN A 239 -6.92 1.33 14.21
C GLN A 239 -6.17 1.52 12.89
N LEU A 240 -6.75 2.24 11.93
CA LEU A 240 -6.10 2.54 10.65
C LEU A 240 -4.88 3.45 10.82
N THR A 241 -4.98 4.48 11.66
CA THR A 241 -3.85 5.36 12.00
C THR A 241 -2.72 4.57 12.64
N LYS A 242 -3.03 3.72 13.63
CA LYS A 242 -2.02 2.88 14.28
C LYS A 242 -1.36 1.92 13.29
N TYR A 243 -2.13 1.36 12.37
CA TYR A 243 -1.61 0.53 11.30
C TYR A 243 -0.65 1.30 10.39
N ALA A 244 -1.07 2.45 9.85
CA ALA A 244 -0.26 3.25 8.95
C ALA A 244 1.05 3.75 9.60
N LEU A 245 1.00 4.11 10.89
CA LEU A 245 2.19 4.45 11.66
C LEU A 245 3.12 3.25 11.87
N ASN A 246 2.56 2.10 12.23
CA ASN A 246 3.36 0.87 12.41
C ASN A 246 4.09 0.48 11.12
N ASP A 247 3.52 0.76 9.95
CA ASP A 247 4.18 0.45 8.69
C ASP A 247 5.47 1.26 8.51
N CYS A 248 5.42 2.57 8.79
CA CYS A 248 6.59 3.44 8.81
C CYS A 248 7.65 2.93 9.79
N LEU A 249 7.25 2.69 11.04
CA LEU A 249 8.16 2.27 12.10
C LEU A 249 8.81 0.92 11.79
N SER A 250 8.10 0.03 11.13
CA SER A 250 8.63 -1.28 10.72
C SER A 250 9.65 -1.14 9.60
N MET A 251 9.43 -0.25 8.62
CA MET A 251 10.45 0.06 7.62
C MET A 251 11.71 0.64 8.26
N GLN A 252 11.57 1.57 9.20
CA GLN A 252 12.69 2.12 9.97
C GLN A 252 13.45 1.03 10.74
N ARG A 253 12.73 0.13 11.43
CA ARG A 253 13.34 -1.02 12.12
C ARG A 253 14.20 -1.85 11.18
N ILE A 254 13.65 -2.21 10.02
CA ILE A 254 14.33 -3.01 9.00
C ILE A 254 15.59 -2.28 8.52
N LEU A 255 15.46 -0.99 8.22
CA LEU A 255 16.57 -0.15 7.77
C LEU A 255 17.72 -0.09 8.79
N ILE A 256 17.40 0.20 10.05
CA ILE A 256 18.38 0.24 11.14
C ILE A 256 19.07 -1.12 11.28
N HIS A 257 18.28 -2.21 11.24
CA HIS A 257 18.83 -3.56 11.37
C HIS A 257 19.79 -3.92 10.22
N MET A 258 19.42 -3.59 8.98
CA MET A 258 20.26 -3.79 7.81
C MET A 258 21.52 -2.92 7.84
N LYS A 259 21.41 -1.66 8.29
CA LYS A 259 22.58 -0.77 8.46
C LYS A 259 23.53 -1.28 9.55
N ASN A 260 23.01 -1.72 10.70
CA ASN A 260 23.81 -2.24 11.81
C ASN A 260 24.56 -3.53 11.46
N THR A 261 24.00 -4.34 10.56
CA THR A 261 24.65 -5.54 10.02
C THR A 261 25.57 -5.25 8.84
N LYS A 262 25.75 -3.96 8.48
CA LYS A 262 26.55 -3.49 7.33
C LYS A 262 26.10 -4.12 6.01
N PHE A 263 24.80 -4.36 5.86
CA PHE A 263 24.24 -4.85 4.60
C PHE A 263 24.39 -3.78 3.51
N GLU A 264 24.96 -4.17 2.38
CA GLU A 264 25.13 -3.27 1.23
C GLU A 264 23.83 -3.20 0.41
N PHE A 265 23.21 -2.02 0.39
CA PHE A 265 22.03 -1.79 -0.43
C PHE A 265 22.40 -1.77 -1.91
N SER A 266 21.73 -2.60 -2.70
CA SER A 266 21.81 -2.49 -4.16
C SER A 266 20.83 -1.43 -4.66
N PHE A 267 21.37 -0.36 -5.23
CA PHE A 267 20.58 0.69 -5.84
C PHE A 267 20.01 0.19 -7.17
N GLU A 268 18.73 0.47 -7.44
CA GLU A 268 18.20 0.34 -8.78
C GLU A 268 18.98 1.32 -9.66
N LYS A 269 19.87 0.81 -10.52
CA LYS A 269 20.58 1.65 -11.47
C LYS A 269 19.54 2.43 -12.27
N ILE A 270 19.62 3.75 -12.19
CA ILE A 270 18.88 4.63 -13.10
C ILE A 270 19.34 4.23 -14.51
N ILE A 271 18.49 3.47 -15.21
CA ILE A 271 18.70 3.20 -16.62
C ILE A 271 18.44 4.54 -17.29
N LYS A 272 19.52 5.30 -17.54
CA LYS A 272 19.45 6.45 -18.45
C LYS A 272 19.03 5.88 -19.79
N ILE A 273 17.75 6.00 -20.11
CA ILE A 273 17.27 5.71 -21.46
C ILE A 273 18.00 6.73 -22.35
N PRO A 274 18.77 6.30 -23.35
CA PRO A 274 19.46 7.23 -24.25
C PRO A 274 18.43 8.19 -24.86
N TYR A 275 18.71 9.49 -24.79
CA TYR A 275 17.84 10.54 -25.35
C TYR A 275 17.53 10.29 -26.84
N ASP A 276 18.46 9.64 -27.55
CA ASP A 276 18.39 9.26 -28.95
C ASP A 276 17.24 8.27 -29.28
N LEU A 277 16.58 7.70 -28.26
CA LEU A 277 15.39 6.85 -28.42
C LEU A 277 14.05 7.60 -28.19
N MET A 278 14.08 8.88 -27.80
CA MET A 278 12.88 9.69 -27.52
C MET A 278 12.60 10.80 -28.55
N GLU A 279 13.44 10.98 -29.56
CA GLU A 279 13.13 11.86 -30.69
C GLU A 279 12.13 11.19 -31.65
N SER A 280 10.84 11.42 -31.42
CA SER A 280 9.79 11.68 -32.43
C SER A 280 8.39 11.38 -31.86
N VAL A 281 7.93 12.19 -30.91
CA VAL A 281 6.48 12.34 -30.67
C VAL A 281 6.20 13.83 -30.53
N SER A 282 6.18 14.54 -31.65
CA SER A 282 5.51 15.83 -31.77
C SER A 282 4.10 15.62 -32.32
N SER A 283 3.09 16.06 -31.57
CA SER A 283 1.81 16.64 -32.01
C SER A 283 0.86 16.53 -30.81
N SER A 284 0.58 17.63 -30.10
CA SER A 284 -0.64 18.43 -30.29
C SER A 284 -1.90 17.56 -30.28
N ASP A 285 -2.69 17.61 -29.18
CA ASP A 285 -4.17 17.41 -29.14
C ASP A 285 -4.76 16.95 -27.78
N ASP A 286 -4.10 17.12 -26.63
CA ASP A 286 -4.65 16.68 -25.32
C ASP A 286 -5.28 17.78 -24.45
N GLU A 287 -5.55 18.99 -24.97
CA GLU A 287 -5.96 20.14 -24.14
C GLU A 287 -7.48 20.36 -23.95
N ILE A 288 -8.37 19.43 -24.36
CA ILE A 288 -9.84 19.70 -24.42
C ILE A 288 -10.72 18.82 -23.51
N MET A 289 -10.20 17.89 -22.70
CA MET A 289 -11.04 16.89 -22.01
C MET A 289 -11.28 17.07 -20.50
N PHE A 290 -10.95 18.22 -19.89
CA PHE A 290 -11.08 18.42 -18.43
C PHE A 290 -12.14 19.41 -17.94
N SER A 291 -13.01 19.95 -18.81
CA SER A 291 -13.93 21.05 -18.45
C SER A 291 -15.36 20.65 -18.03
N GLN A 292 -15.70 19.37 -17.83
CA GLN A 292 -17.11 18.99 -17.60
C GLN A 292 -17.35 17.90 -16.54
N LEU A 293 -16.92 18.09 -15.28
CA LEU A 293 -17.48 17.31 -14.17
C LEU A 293 -17.48 18.09 -12.83
N THR A 294 -18.44 19.01 -12.67
CA THR A 294 -19.03 19.33 -11.35
C THR A 294 -20.49 19.72 -11.55
N PRO A 295 -21.40 19.14 -10.75
CA PRO A 295 -22.33 20.00 -10.04
C PRO A 295 -22.51 19.65 -8.56
N SER A 296 -22.49 20.73 -7.76
CA SER A 296 -23.42 21.03 -6.67
C SER A 296 -23.36 20.23 -5.37
N ILE A 297 -22.61 20.74 -4.39
CA ILE A 297 -23.09 20.81 -3.00
C ILE A 297 -22.76 22.21 -2.45
N LYS A 298 -23.78 23.07 -2.43
CA LYS A 298 -23.86 24.26 -1.58
C LYS A 298 -24.86 23.95 -0.46
N ARG A 299 -24.48 24.35 0.76
CA ARG A 299 -25.26 24.59 2.00
C ARG A 299 -24.80 23.73 3.19
N LEU A 300 -23.92 24.29 4.01
CA LEU A 300 -24.26 24.72 5.37
C LEU A 300 -23.06 25.48 5.96
N THR A 301 -23.33 26.72 6.35
CA THR A 301 -22.44 27.66 7.01
C THR A 301 -22.51 27.52 8.53
N ASN A 302 -21.39 27.91 9.14
CA ASN A 302 -21.20 28.52 10.46
C ASN A 302 -20.96 27.63 11.69
N ASP A 303 -20.04 28.19 12.47
CA ASP A 303 -19.59 27.92 13.83
C ASP A 303 -18.64 26.74 14.03
N GLN A 304 -17.34 27.04 14.17
CA GLN A 304 -16.71 27.07 15.50
C GLN A 304 -15.23 27.46 15.40
N ASN A 305 -14.95 28.70 15.78
CA ASN A 305 -13.68 29.10 16.40
C ASN A 305 -13.66 28.62 17.85
N LEU A 306 -12.46 28.48 18.43
CA LEU A 306 -12.09 28.03 19.79
C LEU A 306 -11.85 26.51 19.97
N ASN A 307 -10.65 26.05 19.63
CA ASN A 307 -9.72 25.41 20.58
C ASN A 307 -8.45 24.90 19.86
N ILE A 308 -7.44 25.75 19.73
CA ILE A 308 -6.07 25.32 19.39
C ILE A 308 -5.13 26.08 20.32
N ASN A 309 -4.91 25.51 21.51
CA ASN A 309 -3.85 25.93 22.41
C ASN A 309 -3.58 24.78 23.38
N LYS A 310 -2.87 23.74 22.91
CA LYS A 310 -2.29 22.70 23.78
C LYS A 310 -1.19 21.83 23.15
N GLN A 311 -0.78 22.08 21.89
CA GLN A 311 0.27 21.29 21.23
C GLN A 311 1.52 22.09 20.83
N GLU A 312 1.56 23.40 21.08
CA GLU A 312 2.62 24.30 20.57
C GLU A 312 3.74 24.65 21.57
N GLN A 313 3.86 23.96 22.72
CA GLN A 313 4.87 24.33 23.73
C GLN A 313 6.12 23.44 23.83
N PHE A 314 6.41 22.57 22.86
CA PHE A 314 7.58 21.67 22.98
C PHE A 314 8.76 21.88 22.01
N ILE A 315 8.71 22.82 21.08
CA ILE A 315 9.87 23.11 20.21
C ILE A 315 9.99 24.62 19.99
N SER A 316 10.40 25.32 21.05
CA SER A 316 10.98 26.67 20.96
C SER A 316 11.72 26.94 22.26
N THR A 317 12.91 26.37 22.41
CA THR A 317 14.04 26.90 23.21
C THR A 317 15.19 25.90 23.24
N SER A 318 16.38 26.38 22.89
CA SER A 318 17.74 25.98 23.37
C SER A 318 18.76 25.75 22.25
N THR A 319 19.30 26.86 21.77
CA THR A 319 20.74 26.98 21.55
C THR A 319 21.43 27.24 22.90
N SER A 320 22.61 26.65 23.07
CA SER A 320 23.66 26.86 24.10
C SER A 320 23.53 26.18 25.48
N GLU A 321 24.50 25.30 25.71
CA GLU A 321 25.31 25.07 26.93
C GLU A 321 24.70 24.49 28.21
N ASN A 322 25.33 23.37 28.63
CA ASN A 322 25.51 22.86 29.99
C ASN A 322 24.31 22.87 30.96
N SER A 323 23.80 21.68 31.29
CA SER A 323 23.72 21.22 32.69
C SER A 323 23.07 19.83 32.82
N ASN A 324 23.64 19.04 33.73
CA ASN A 324 23.10 17.81 34.28
C ASN A 324 21.67 18.01 34.80
N TRP A 325 20.73 17.15 34.39
CA TRP A 325 19.45 17.01 35.06
C TRP A 325 19.20 15.58 35.53
N LYS A 326 19.14 15.47 36.84
CA LYS A 326 18.78 14.31 37.66
C LYS A 326 17.25 14.32 37.78
N ILE A 327 16.59 13.25 37.33
CA ILE A 327 15.13 13.11 37.43
C ILE A 327 14.79 12.60 38.84
N THR A 328 14.05 13.39 39.62
CA THR A 328 13.33 12.93 40.81
C THR A 328 11.84 12.83 40.50
N SER A 329 11.30 11.63 40.68
CA SER A 329 9.87 11.34 40.65
C SER A 329 9.16 11.83 41.91
N THR A 330 7.97 12.41 41.77
CA THR A 330 7.01 12.51 42.88
C THR A 330 5.62 12.06 42.44
N ASN A 331 5.18 10.98 43.07
CA ASN A 331 3.78 10.56 43.22
C ASN A 331 3.05 11.49 44.20
N ASN A 332 1.78 11.78 43.93
CA ASN A 332 0.64 11.81 44.88
C ASN A 332 -0.58 12.41 44.15
N SER A 333 -1.65 11.67 43.88
CA SER A 333 -2.75 11.27 44.79
C SER A 333 -3.58 12.45 45.33
N ARG A 334 -4.85 12.56 44.89
CA ARG A 334 -6.05 12.43 45.76
C ARG A 334 -7.36 12.75 45.05
N SER A 335 -8.37 12.09 45.60
CA SER A 335 -9.77 11.93 45.21
C SER A 335 -10.68 13.09 45.66
N ALA A 336 -11.94 12.96 45.22
CA ALA A 336 -13.21 13.37 45.86
C ALA A 336 -13.89 14.62 45.29
N ASN A 337 -15.07 14.47 44.67
CA ASN A 337 -16.36 14.60 45.38
C ASN A 337 -17.56 14.41 44.45
N GLN A 338 -18.52 13.61 44.94
CA GLN A 338 -19.91 13.57 44.50
C GLN A 338 -20.68 14.72 45.14
N GLN A 339 -21.62 15.35 44.42
CA GLN A 339 -22.83 15.91 45.03
C GLN A 339 -24.05 15.72 44.12
N HIS A 340 -25.10 15.23 44.77
CA HIS A 340 -26.49 15.10 44.33
C HIS A 340 -27.18 16.46 44.24
N THR A 341 -28.14 16.57 43.32
CA THR A 341 -29.35 17.39 43.51
C THR A 341 -30.56 16.69 42.90
N GLN A 342 -31.60 16.53 43.72
CA GLN A 342 -32.96 16.12 43.38
C GLN A 342 -33.85 17.37 43.32
N SER A 343 -34.83 17.39 42.41
CA SER A 343 -36.14 17.99 42.64
C SER A 343 -37.17 17.50 41.59
N THR A 344 -38.19 16.76 42.07
CA THR A 344 -39.66 16.92 41.86
C THR A 344 -40.16 17.66 40.60
N SER A 345 -41.32 17.38 39.99
CA SER A 345 -42.44 16.42 40.12
C SER A 345 -43.46 16.82 39.03
N GLU A 346 -44.27 15.89 38.51
CA GLU A 346 -45.73 15.99 38.28
C GLU A 346 -46.24 15.15 37.08
N ARG A 347 -47.38 14.47 37.34
CA ARG A 347 -48.46 14.06 36.41
C ARG A 347 -48.10 13.03 35.32
N GLU A 348 -48.95 12.08 34.91
CA GLU A 348 -50.37 11.81 35.13
C GLU A 348 -50.68 10.35 34.74
N HIS A 349 -51.92 9.93 34.95
CA HIS A 349 -52.43 8.57 34.94
C HIS A 349 -52.50 7.83 33.59
N ARG A 350 -52.36 6.50 33.69
CA ARG A 350 -53.09 5.39 33.01
C ARG A 350 -53.48 5.54 31.53
N TYR A 351 -52.99 4.63 30.69
CA TYR A 351 -53.82 3.61 30.00
C TYR A 351 -52.95 2.44 29.53
N THR A 352 -53.38 1.23 29.85
CA THR A 352 -52.79 -0.07 29.46
C THR A 352 -53.26 -0.47 28.07
N HIS A 353 -52.33 -0.77 27.16
CA HIS A 353 -52.56 -1.68 26.04
C HIS A 353 -51.31 -2.51 25.77
N GLU A 354 -51.37 -3.79 26.14
CA GLU A 354 -50.45 -4.82 25.71
C GLU A 354 -50.49 -4.90 24.17
N THR A 355 -49.36 -4.65 23.53
CA THR A 355 -49.16 -4.98 22.11
C THR A 355 -48.03 -6.00 22.05
N GLN A 356 -48.37 -7.22 21.61
CA GLN A 356 -47.41 -8.29 21.41
C GLN A 356 -46.36 -7.91 20.35
N PRO A 357 -45.08 -8.31 20.51
CA PRO A 357 -44.07 -8.05 19.51
C PRO A 357 -44.28 -8.97 18.29
N VAL A 358 -44.57 -8.34 17.15
CA VAL A 358 -44.56 -9.01 15.84
C VAL A 358 -43.12 -9.37 15.51
N HIS A 359 -42.82 -10.67 15.47
CA HIS A 359 -41.57 -11.21 14.96
C HIS A 359 -41.45 -10.90 13.47
N GLU A 360 -40.61 -9.92 13.14
CA GLU A 360 -40.21 -9.62 11.77
C GLU A 360 -39.27 -10.73 11.27
N HIS A 361 -39.81 -11.63 10.45
CA HIS A 361 -39.04 -12.67 9.76
C HIS A 361 -38.06 -12.02 8.77
N LYS A 362 -36.78 -11.94 9.15
CA LYS A 362 -35.68 -11.71 8.19
C LYS A 362 -35.70 -12.81 7.13
N PRO A 363 -35.81 -12.49 5.83
CA PRO A 363 -35.74 -13.49 4.78
C PRO A 363 -34.34 -14.11 4.77
N GLU A 364 -34.28 -15.42 5.07
CA GLU A 364 -33.13 -16.27 4.82
C GLU A 364 -32.81 -16.25 3.32
N HIS A 365 -31.81 -15.44 2.93
CA HIS A 365 -31.21 -15.54 1.60
C HIS A 365 -30.48 -16.88 1.49
N LYS A 366 -31.20 -17.92 1.05
CA LYS A 366 -30.59 -19.18 0.64
C LYS A 366 -29.56 -18.86 -0.46
N PRO A 367 -28.28 -19.23 -0.28
CA PRO A 367 -27.25 -18.98 -1.29
C PRO A 367 -27.67 -19.64 -2.59
N GLN A 368 -27.79 -18.83 -3.64
CA GLN A 368 -28.23 -19.25 -4.95
C GLN A 368 -27.31 -20.38 -5.44
N GLN A 369 -27.87 -21.59 -5.57
CA GLN A 369 -27.09 -22.73 -6.00
C GLN A 369 -26.69 -22.53 -7.46
N LEU A 370 -25.37 -22.44 -7.71
CA LEU A 370 -24.82 -22.37 -9.07
C LEU A 370 -25.33 -23.53 -9.91
N SER A 371 -25.74 -23.21 -11.14
CA SER A 371 -26.18 -24.18 -12.15
C SER A 371 -25.08 -25.19 -12.49
N MET A 372 -25.45 -26.36 -13.03
CA MET A 372 -24.48 -27.39 -13.41
C MET A 372 -23.49 -26.87 -14.47
N GLU A 373 -23.95 -26.04 -15.41
CA GLU A 373 -23.11 -25.37 -16.41
C GLU A 373 -22.11 -24.41 -15.77
N GLU A 374 -22.51 -23.63 -14.76
CA GLU A 374 -21.60 -22.73 -14.04
C GLU A 374 -20.54 -23.50 -13.27
N ARG A 375 -20.92 -24.61 -12.62
CA ARG A 375 -19.97 -25.50 -11.94
C ARG A 375 -18.98 -26.11 -12.92
N LYS A 376 -19.44 -26.58 -14.10
CA LYS A 376 -18.56 -27.08 -15.18
C LYS A 376 -17.63 -25.99 -15.71
N ARG A 377 -18.10 -24.76 -15.91
CA ARG A 377 -17.27 -23.61 -16.34
C ARG A 377 -16.19 -23.26 -15.31
N ILE A 378 -16.54 -23.24 -14.03
CA ILE A 378 -15.58 -22.99 -12.93
C ILE A 378 -14.55 -24.11 -12.84
N HIS A 379 -14.99 -25.37 -12.95
CA HIS A 379 -14.10 -26.54 -12.94
C HIS A 379 -13.12 -26.52 -14.11
N ASN A 380 -13.61 -26.29 -15.33
CA ASN A 380 -12.77 -26.20 -16.53
C ASN A 380 -11.76 -25.05 -16.40
N ARG A 381 -12.19 -23.87 -15.94
CA ARG A 381 -11.29 -22.72 -15.71
C ARG A 381 -10.21 -23.04 -14.67
N SER A 382 -10.56 -23.71 -13.57
CA SER A 382 -9.62 -24.15 -12.54
C SER A 382 -8.63 -25.20 -13.07
N CYS A 383 -9.12 -26.13 -13.90
CA CYS A 383 -8.30 -27.15 -14.54
C CYS A 383 -7.30 -26.53 -15.53
N THR A 384 -7.72 -25.55 -16.34
CA THR A 384 -6.83 -24.80 -17.25
C THR A 384 -5.78 -23.99 -16.47
N LEU A 385 -6.14 -23.42 -15.32
CA LEU A 385 -5.22 -22.64 -14.49
C LEU A 385 -4.20 -23.53 -13.77
N LYS A 386 -4.62 -24.71 -13.30
CA LYS A 386 -3.71 -25.75 -12.76
C LYS A 386 -2.80 -26.34 -13.83
N GLN A 387 -3.31 -26.62 -15.03
CA GLN A 387 -2.51 -27.04 -16.18
C GLN A 387 -1.52 -25.96 -16.58
N ARG A 388 -1.92 -24.67 -16.61
CA ARG A 388 -1.02 -23.54 -16.83
C ARG A 388 0.08 -23.46 -15.78
N LYS A 389 -0.26 -23.55 -14.49
CA LYS A 389 0.74 -23.55 -13.40
C LYS A 389 1.70 -24.74 -13.47
N ARG A 390 1.28 -25.87 -14.05
CA ARG A 390 2.17 -27.03 -14.30
C ARG A 390 3.05 -26.84 -15.54
N LEU A 391 2.50 -26.25 -16.61
CA LEU A 391 3.21 -26.06 -17.88
C LEU A 391 4.15 -24.85 -17.87
N TYR A 392 3.84 -23.83 -17.09
CA TYR A 392 4.62 -22.61 -16.96
C TYR A 392 5.23 -22.60 -15.56
N ARG A 393 6.52 -22.93 -15.45
CA ARG A 393 7.29 -22.60 -14.23
C ARG A 393 7.28 -21.09 -14.00
N GLN A 394 7.36 -20.34 -15.09
CA GLN A 394 7.26 -18.88 -15.12
C GLN A 394 6.59 -18.43 -16.43
N GLU A 395 5.82 -17.35 -16.37
CA GLU A 395 5.11 -16.78 -17.51
C GLU A 395 5.26 -15.27 -17.58
N ILE A 396 5.36 -14.74 -18.80
CA ILE A 396 5.16 -13.33 -19.10
C ILE A 396 3.71 -13.13 -19.53
N VAL A 397 3.06 -12.09 -18.99
CA VAL A 397 1.67 -11.75 -19.29
C VAL A 397 1.63 -10.44 -20.08
N CYS A 398 1.22 -10.51 -21.35
CA CYS A 398 1.00 -9.32 -22.17
C CYS A 398 -0.49 -9.01 -22.24
N GLU A 399 -0.89 -7.89 -21.66
CA GLU A 399 -2.28 -7.40 -21.75
C GLU A 399 -2.55 -6.66 -23.06
N ASN A 400 -3.82 -6.52 -23.42
CA ASN A 400 -4.29 -5.78 -24.61
C ASN A 400 -3.63 -6.24 -25.93
N THR A 401 -3.43 -7.55 -26.08
CA THR A 401 -2.86 -8.13 -27.30
C THR A 401 -3.81 -7.95 -28.49
N ASP A 402 -3.32 -7.42 -29.61
CA ASP A 402 -4.13 -7.21 -30.82
C ASP A 402 -4.72 -8.54 -31.33
N ALA A 403 -5.98 -8.50 -31.79
CA ALA A 403 -6.71 -9.64 -32.34
C ALA A 403 -5.93 -10.37 -33.43
N ARG A 404 -5.30 -9.56 -34.29
CA ARG A 404 -4.72 -9.92 -35.59
C ARG A 404 -3.40 -10.67 -35.43
N PHE A 405 -2.78 -10.64 -34.24
CA PHE A 405 -1.67 -11.53 -33.93
C PHE A 405 -2.13 -12.98 -33.77
N THR A 406 -1.97 -13.76 -34.83
CA THR A 406 -2.17 -15.22 -34.79
C THR A 406 -1.09 -15.88 -33.94
N THR A 407 -1.37 -17.06 -33.38
CA THR A 407 -0.39 -17.81 -32.58
C THR A 407 0.90 -18.07 -33.36
N THR A 408 0.80 -18.35 -34.65
CA THR A 408 1.96 -18.53 -35.54
C THR A 408 2.80 -17.26 -35.64
N LYS A 409 2.16 -16.10 -35.83
CA LYS A 409 2.86 -14.81 -35.90
C LYS A 409 3.51 -14.43 -34.57
N ILE A 410 2.85 -14.69 -33.46
CA ILE A 410 3.41 -14.48 -32.11
C ILE A 410 4.68 -15.31 -31.93
N LYS A 411 4.61 -16.62 -32.23
CA LYS A 411 5.78 -17.52 -32.14
C LYS A 411 6.93 -17.04 -33.02
N GLN A 412 6.64 -16.58 -34.23
CA GLN A 412 7.65 -16.02 -35.15
C GLN A 412 8.33 -14.79 -34.54
N LEU A 413 7.57 -13.80 -34.08
CA LEU A 413 8.11 -12.57 -33.49
C LEU A 413 8.96 -12.84 -32.23
N LEU A 414 8.54 -13.79 -31.40
CA LEU A 414 9.33 -14.19 -30.23
C LEU A 414 10.68 -14.79 -30.64
N ARG A 415 10.70 -15.66 -31.67
CA ARG A 415 11.96 -16.22 -32.19
C ARG A 415 12.85 -15.16 -32.82
N GLU A 416 12.29 -14.24 -33.60
CA GLU A 416 13.04 -13.11 -34.20
C GLU A 416 13.71 -12.22 -33.15
N ARG A 417 13.18 -12.19 -31.92
CA ARG A 417 13.75 -11.47 -30.77
C ARG A 417 14.61 -12.35 -29.86
N ASN A 418 14.93 -13.58 -30.27
CA ASN A 418 15.66 -14.57 -29.48
C ASN A 418 15.02 -14.84 -28.10
N ILE A 419 13.69 -14.86 -28.03
CA ILE A 419 12.94 -15.16 -26.81
C ILE A 419 12.62 -16.65 -26.78
N GLU A 420 13.23 -17.37 -25.85
CA GLU A 420 13.00 -18.79 -25.65
C GLU A 420 11.72 -19.06 -24.84
N PHE A 421 10.70 -19.61 -25.50
CA PHE A 421 9.42 -19.94 -24.87
C PHE A 421 9.11 -21.44 -24.92
N SER A 422 8.42 -21.94 -23.89
CA SER A 422 7.95 -23.32 -23.78
C SER A 422 6.56 -23.50 -24.40
N ALA A 423 5.63 -22.59 -24.10
CA ALA A 423 4.29 -22.58 -24.66
C ALA A 423 3.67 -21.18 -24.63
N ILE A 424 2.60 -21.00 -25.40
CA ILE A 424 1.90 -19.73 -25.55
C ILE A 424 0.40 -20.00 -25.46
N ASN A 425 -0.32 -19.17 -24.70
CA ASN A 425 -1.77 -19.28 -24.56
C ASN A 425 -2.43 -17.89 -24.64
N ARG A 426 -3.59 -17.82 -25.28
CA ARG A 426 -4.37 -16.59 -25.46
C ARG A 426 -5.66 -16.71 -24.68
N SER A 427 -6.01 -15.69 -23.91
CA SER A 427 -7.28 -15.58 -23.21
C SER A 427 -8.00 -14.31 -23.64
N GLN A 428 -9.31 -14.40 -23.86
CA GLN A 428 -10.16 -13.23 -24.08
C GLN A 428 -11.10 -13.09 -22.88
N SER A 429 -11.04 -11.95 -22.22
CA SER A 429 -11.98 -11.61 -21.14
C SER A 429 -13.35 -11.23 -21.72
N LYS A 430 -14.38 -11.23 -20.87
CA LYS A 430 -15.72 -10.75 -21.21
C LYS A 430 -15.73 -9.27 -21.67
N LEU A 431 -14.74 -8.49 -21.25
CA LEU A 431 -14.59 -7.07 -21.61
C LEU A 431 -13.81 -6.89 -22.91
N ASN A 432 -13.71 -7.92 -23.76
CA ASN A 432 -12.89 -7.96 -24.98
C ASN A 432 -11.40 -7.64 -24.79
N LYS A 433 -10.90 -7.53 -23.55
CA LYS A 433 -9.46 -7.48 -23.27
C LYS A 433 -8.86 -8.85 -23.56
N ARG A 434 -7.88 -8.89 -24.46
CA ARG A 434 -7.12 -10.09 -24.81
C ARG A 434 -5.80 -10.09 -24.07
N THR A 435 -5.49 -11.21 -23.43
CA THR A 435 -4.28 -11.43 -22.66
C THR A 435 -3.51 -12.59 -23.28
N LEU A 436 -2.22 -12.37 -23.51
CA LEU A 436 -1.28 -13.37 -23.98
C LEU A 436 -0.41 -13.84 -22.80
N TYR A 437 -0.31 -15.15 -22.63
CA TYR A 437 0.55 -15.79 -21.64
C TYR A 437 1.68 -16.52 -22.37
N ILE A 438 2.92 -16.22 -22.03
CA ILE A 438 4.12 -16.77 -22.65
C ILE A 438 4.93 -17.49 -21.58
N GLY A 439 4.98 -18.82 -21.63
CA GLY A 439 5.83 -19.61 -20.74
C GLY A 439 7.30 -19.50 -21.14
N ILE A 440 8.17 -19.10 -20.23
CA ILE A 440 9.60 -18.88 -20.51
C ILE A 440 10.43 -20.12 -20.16
N LYS A 441 11.36 -20.50 -21.05
CA LYS A 441 12.26 -21.64 -20.81
C LYS A 441 13.39 -21.31 -19.82
N ASN A 442 14.01 -20.14 -19.97
CA ASN A 442 15.14 -19.70 -19.16
C ASN A 442 14.77 -18.48 -18.29
N ILE A 443 14.61 -18.73 -16.99
CA ILE A 443 14.31 -17.73 -15.96
C ILE A 443 15.29 -16.56 -15.92
N ASN A 444 16.57 -16.82 -16.19
CA ASN A 444 17.61 -15.80 -16.04
C ASN A 444 17.45 -14.66 -17.05
N HIS A 445 16.71 -14.89 -18.15
CA HIS A 445 16.42 -13.88 -19.17
C HIS A 445 15.07 -13.18 -18.97
N MET A 446 14.31 -13.51 -17.91
CA MET A 446 12.95 -13.03 -17.72
C MET A 446 12.84 -11.49 -17.70
N PRO A 447 13.67 -10.73 -16.97
CA PRO A 447 13.60 -9.26 -16.99
C PRO A 447 13.81 -8.67 -18.39
N ARG A 448 14.77 -9.22 -19.14
CA ARG A 448 15.03 -8.81 -20.53
C ARG A 448 13.85 -9.13 -21.44
N TYR A 449 13.26 -10.32 -21.30
CA TYR A 449 12.13 -10.75 -22.11
C TYR A 449 10.86 -9.94 -21.81
N GLU A 450 10.63 -9.53 -20.56
CA GLU A 450 9.52 -8.65 -20.19
C GLU A 450 9.62 -7.30 -20.90
N ILE A 451 10.81 -6.69 -20.90
CA ILE A 451 11.08 -5.44 -21.63
C ILE A 451 10.82 -5.61 -23.12
N LEU A 452 11.33 -6.69 -23.74
CA LEU A 452 11.19 -6.94 -25.17
C LEU A 452 9.74 -7.21 -25.61
N THR A 453 8.89 -7.72 -24.71
CA THR A 453 7.51 -8.12 -25.03
C THR A 453 6.47 -7.07 -24.65
N LYS A 454 6.79 -6.11 -23.78
CA LYS A 454 5.85 -5.12 -23.20
C LYS A 454 4.91 -4.46 -24.22
N TYR A 455 5.43 -4.10 -25.40
CA TYR A 455 4.64 -3.46 -26.46
C TYR A 455 4.63 -4.24 -27.78
N LEU A 456 5.25 -5.43 -27.79
CA LEU A 456 5.49 -6.20 -29.02
C LEU A 456 4.19 -6.63 -29.69
N PHE A 457 3.14 -6.91 -28.90
CA PHE A 457 1.85 -7.41 -29.41
C PHE A 457 0.71 -6.40 -29.35
N SER A 458 1.04 -5.11 -29.31
CA SER A 458 0.08 -4.01 -29.31
C SER A 458 -0.46 -3.70 -30.72
N THR A 459 -1.61 -3.03 -30.79
CA THR A 459 -2.21 -2.53 -32.05
C THR A 459 -1.25 -1.62 -32.80
N ALA A 460 -0.58 -0.70 -32.09
CA ALA A 460 0.39 0.22 -32.67
C ALA A 460 1.52 -0.54 -33.36
N ASN A 461 2.05 -1.57 -32.71
CA ASN A 461 3.13 -2.36 -33.28
C ASN A 461 2.67 -3.24 -34.45
N TYR A 462 1.44 -3.78 -34.39
CA TYR A 462 0.86 -4.51 -35.52
C TYR A 462 0.79 -3.62 -36.77
N ASN A 463 0.30 -2.39 -36.62
CA ASN A 463 0.17 -1.45 -37.73
C ASN A 463 1.53 -1.13 -38.35
N ARG A 464 2.58 -0.91 -37.55
CA ARG A 464 3.97 -0.73 -38.03
C ARG A 464 4.45 -1.94 -38.85
N TYR A 465 4.30 -3.15 -38.30
CA TYR A 465 4.68 -4.37 -39.02
C TYR A 465 3.92 -4.58 -40.34
N SER A 466 2.66 -4.13 -40.41
CA SER A 466 1.86 -4.21 -41.62
C SER A 466 2.35 -3.24 -42.70
N SER A 467 2.68 -2.00 -42.30
CA SER A 467 3.21 -0.97 -43.21
C SER A 467 4.55 -1.36 -43.80
N ASP A 468 5.48 -1.88 -42.99
CA ASP A 468 6.80 -2.33 -43.45
C ASP A 468 6.72 -3.45 -44.49
N ARG A 469 5.70 -4.31 -44.38
CA ARG A 469 5.47 -5.40 -45.32
C ARG A 469 5.05 -4.89 -46.70
N HIS A 470 4.21 -3.85 -46.73
CA HIS A 470 3.78 -3.21 -47.98
C HIS A 470 4.93 -2.48 -48.68
N HIS A 471 5.85 -1.87 -47.93
CA HIS A 471 7.05 -1.28 -48.54
C HIS A 471 8.01 -2.32 -49.11
N ARG A 472 8.20 -3.47 -48.43
CA ARG A 472 9.05 -4.55 -48.95
C ARG A 472 8.47 -5.28 -50.16
N SER A 473 7.15 -5.35 -50.29
CA SER A 473 6.52 -5.91 -51.50
C SER A 473 6.66 -4.98 -52.70
N ASN A 474 6.65 -3.66 -52.50
CA ASN A 474 6.77 -2.68 -53.58
C ASN A 474 8.22 -2.43 -54.00
N SER A 475 9.21 -2.80 -53.18
CA SER A 475 10.64 -2.69 -53.52
C SER A 475 11.17 -3.88 -54.36
N ARG A 476 10.34 -4.88 -54.66
CA ARG A 476 10.71 -6.07 -55.45
C ARG A 476 10.09 -6.08 -56.86
N TYR A 477 9.35 -5.05 -57.21
CA TYR A 477 8.93 -4.71 -58.56
C TYR A 477 9.60 -3.40 -58.94
#